data_AF-F2I803-F1
#
_entry.id   AF-F2I803-F1
#
_cell.length_a   1.000
_cell.length_b   1.000
_cell.length_c   1.000
_cell.angle_alpha   90.00
_cell.angle_beta   90.00
_cell.angle_gamma   90.00
#
_symmetry.space_group_name_H-M   'P 1'
#
loop_
_entity.id
_entity.type
_entity.pdbx_description
1 polymer ?
#
loop_
_entity_poly.entity_id
_entity_poly.type
_entity_poly.pdbx_seq_one_letter_code
_entity_poly.pdbx_strand_id
1 'polypeptide(L)'
;MKKSDRKQKKALAIKRKRDKQEVKHKWGSEKLHETEMNWQSYDPKEKQDMVAESKAVFKALAQLKNEETDSQKLQEAMQRWHRFIGLSYEPSLEILRGLSYVYRDDERFRKNLSQFDPDLPDFLFGAINNYVDSLEEIWLQEQVNTLEEKH
;
A
#
# COMPACT_ATOMS: atom_id res chain seq x y z
N MET A 1 -6.67 32.77 6.73
CA MET A 1 -5.71 31.64 6.79
C MET A 1 -4.33 32.17 7.22
N LYS A 2 -3.83 31.77 8.39
CA LYS A 2 -2.63 32.37 9.00
C LYS A 2 -1.36 31.90 8.27
N LYS A 3 -0.37 32.79 8.10
CA LYS A 3 0.90 32.51 7.39
C LYS A 3 1.67 31.31 7.96
N SER A 4 1.43 30.97 9.24
CA SER A 4 2.02 29.82 9.94
C SER A 4 1.58 28.47 9.36
N ASP A 5 0.27 28.29 9.13
CA ASP A 5 -0.31 27.02 8.65
C ASP A 5 0.16 26.67 7.23
N ARG A 6 0.33 27.69 6.38
CA ARG A 6 0.90 27.52 5.03
C ARG A 6 2.37 27.10 5.06
N LYS A 7 3.12 27.55 6.06
CA LYS A 7 4.56 27.24 6.20
C LYS A 7 4.74 25.81 6.75
N GLN A 8 3.91 25.40 7.69
CA GLN A 8 3.86 24.02 8.20
C GLN A 8 3.38 23.03 7.14
N LYS A 9 2.30 23.33 6.40
CA LYS A 9 1.84 22.47 5.28
C LYS A 9 2.91 22.31 4.19
N LYS A 10 3.63 23.37 3.85
CA LYS A 10 4.77 23.28 2.90
C LYS A 10 5.92 22.45 3.46
N ALA A 11 6.29 22.62 4.72
CA ALA A 11 7.35 21.84 5.35
C ALA A 11 7.01 20.34 5.40
N LEU A 12 5.75 20.01 5.70
CA LEU A 12 5.27 18.63 5.71
C LEU A 12 5.25 18.02 4.30
N ALA A 13 4.82 18.78 3.30
CA ALA A 13 4.86 18.34 1.90
C ALA A 13 6.29 18.13 1.38
N ILE A 14 7.26 18.96 1.82
CA ILE A 14 8.68 18.81 1.47
C ILE A 14 9.28 17.60 2.17
N LYS A 15 8.95 17.37 3.45
CA LYS A 15 9.37 16.19 4.21
C LYS A 15 8.83 14.90 3.55
N ARG A 16 7.53 14.83 3.28
CA ARG A 16 6.89 13.72 2.54
C ARG A 16 7.52 13.47 1.16
N LYS A 17 7.93 14.52 0.44
CA LYS A 17 8.64 14.39 -0.84
C LYS A 17 10.06 13.82 -0.68
N ARG A 18 10.74 14.20 0.40
CA ARG A 18 12.10 13.76 0.72
C ARG A 18 12.08 12.30 1.18
N ASP A 19 11.13 11.94 2.03
CA ASP A 19 10.89 10.57 2.48
C ASP A 19 10.53 9.67 1.28
N LYS A 20 9.64 10.12 0.36
CA LYS A 20 9.36 9.42 -0.92
C LYS A 20 10.60 9.19 -1.79
N GLN A 21 11.60 10.09 -1.79
CA GLN A 21 12.85 9.91 -2.54
C GLN A 21 13.85 8.99 -1.83
N GLU A 22 13.93 9.07 -0.50
CA GLU A 22 14.75 8.15 0.29
C GLU A 22 14.20 6.72 0.27
N VAL A 23 12.87 6.56 0.22
CA VAL A 23 12.19 5.27 -0.01
C VAL A 23 12.63 4.64 -1.32
N LYS A 24 12.66 5.43 -2.39
CA LYS A 24 13.11 4.96 -3.72
C LYS A 24 14.57 4.48 -3.74
N HIS A 25 15.42 5.01 -2.86
CA HIS A 25 16.85 4.72 -2.84
C HIS A 25 17.29 3.70 -1.77
N LYS A 26 16.52 3.47 -0.70
CA LYS A 26 16.89 2.54 0.39
C LYS A 26 16.00 1.30 0.54
N TRP A 27 14.74 1.31 0.10
CA TRP A 27 13.75 0.30 0.53
C TRP A 27 13.55 -0.87 -0.44
N GLY A 28 14.35 -0.94 -1.51
CA GLY A 28 14.32 -2.04 -2.47
C GLY A 28 15.23 -3.23 -2.15
N SER A 29 16.13 -3.15 -1.16
CA SER A 29 17.12 -4.24 -0.94
C SER A 29 16.94 -4.99 0.37
N GLU A 30 16.87 -4.31 1.53
CA GLU A 30 16.93 -5.02 2.83
C GLU A 30 15.62 -5.70 3.23
N LYS A 31 14.48 -4.99 3.18
CA LYS A 31 13.19 -5.60 3.53
C LYS A 31 12.70 -6.60 2.49
N LEU A 32 13.02 -6.39 1.21
CA LEU A 32 12.82 -7.41 0.19
C LEU A 32 13.67 -8.67 0.48
N HIS A 33 14.88 -8.51 1.01
CA HIS A 33 15.71 -9.64 1.47
C HIS A 33 15.05 -10.45 2.59
N GLU A 34 14.48 -9.78 3.61
CA GLU A 34 13.72 -10.45 4.68
C GLU A 34 12.48 -11.18 4.13
N THR A 35 11.79 -10.56 3.18
CA THR A 35 10.62 -11.17 2.51
C THR A 35 11.01 -12.40 1.70
N GLU A 36 12.16 -12.35 1.02
CA GLU A 36 12.69 -13.43 0.18
C GLU A 36 13.26 -14.58 1.04
N MET A 37 13.84 -14.28 2.20
CA MET A 37 14.21 -15.26 3.22
C MET A 37 12.98 -15.95 3.84
N ASN A 38 11.92 -15.19 4.16
CA ASN A 38 10.66 -15.76 4.66
C ASN A 38 9.99 -16.64 3.59
N TRP A 39 9.98 -16.21 2.33
CA TRP A 39 9.46 -17.00 1.22
C TRP A 39 10.20 -18.33 1.05
N GLN A 40 11.53 -18.36 1.21
CA GLN A 40 12.28 -19.62 1.13
C GLN A 40 11.97 -20.56 2.30
N SER A 41 11.65 -20.03 3.48
CA SER A 41 11.37 -20.81 4.70
C SER A 41 10.02 -21.54 4.72
N TYR A 42 9.04 -21.11 3.93
CA TYR A 42 7.72 -21.75 3.85
C TYR A 42 7.79 -23.15 3.20
N ASP A 43 7.04 -24.11 3.76
CA ASP A 43 6.83 -25.43 3.17
C ASP A 43 6.07 -25.30 1.81
N PRO A 44 6.28 -26.21 0.84
CA PRO A 44 5.48 -26.30 -0.38
C PRO A 44 3.97 -26.06 -0.20
N LYS A 45 3.35 -26.57 0.87
CA LYS A 45 1.91 -26.36 1.12
C LYS A 45 1.59 -24.90 1.48
N GLU A 46 2.39 -24.29 2.34
CA GLU A 46 2.23 -22.89 2.75
C GLU A 46 2.42 -21.93 1.57
N LYS A 47 3.42 -22.21 0.72
CA LYS A 47 3.61 -21.50 -0.56
C LYS A 47 2.38 -21.60 -1.46
N GLN A 48 1.81 -22.80 -1.57
CA GLN A 48 0.62 -23.02 -2.40
C GLN A 48 -0.61 -22.27 -1.85
N ASP A 49 -0.81 -22.27 -0.54
CA ASP A 49 -1.89 -21.56 0.13
C ASP A 49 -1.73 -20.03 -0.02
N MET A 50 -0.50 -19.51 0.12
CA MET A 50 -0.20 -18.09 -0.14
C MET A 50 -0.47 -17.68 -1.59
N VAL A 51 -0.12 -18.53 -2.56
CA VAL A 51 -0.43 -18.29 -3.98
C VAL A 51 -1.94 -18.29 -4.23
N ALA A 52 -2.67 -19.21 -3.61
CA ALA A 52 -4.12 -19.28 -3.72
C ALA A 52 -4.79 -18.03 -3.12
N GLU A 53 -4.37 -17.60 -1.93
CA GLU A 53 -4.89 -16.39 -1.29
C GLU A 53 -4.54 -15.13 -2.09
N SER A 54 -3.30 -15.02 -2.58
CA SER A 54 -2.88 -13.93 -3.48
C SER A 54 -3.81 -13.82 -4.69
N LYS A 55 -4.09 -14.93 -5.38
CA LYS A 55 -5.03 -14.98 -6.51
C LYS A 55 -6.45 -14.57 -6.10
N ALA A 56 -6.93 -15.01 -4.94
CA ALA A 56 -8.26 -14.66 -4.45
C ALA A 56 -8.39 -13.16 -4.17
N VAL A 57 -7.37 -12.56 -3.54
CA VAL A 57 -7.30 -11.11 -3.26
C VAL A 57 -7.32 -10.30 -4.55
N PHE A 58 -6.43 -10.60 -5.51
CA PHE A 58 -6.36 -9.83 -6.76
C PHE A 58 -7.60 -10.02 -7.64
N LYS A 59 -8.21 -11.21 -7.63
CA LYS A 59 -9.48 -11.45 -8.32
C LYS A 59 -10.63 -10.63 -7.71
N ALA A 60 -10.71 -10.54 -6.38
CA ALA A 60 -11.72 -9.74 -5.71
C ALA A 60 -11.55 -8.24 -6.03
N LEU A 61 -10.31 -7.74 -6.03
CA LEU A 61 -10.01 -6.34 -6.39
C LEU A 61 -10.37 -6.06 -7.85
N ALA A 62 -10.10 -6.98 -8.78
CA ALA A 62 -10.49 -6.83 -10.18
C ALA A 62 -12.00 -6.70 -10.38
N GLN A 63 -12.80 -7.43 -9.58
CA GLN A 63 -14.27 -7.33 -9.63
C GLN A 63 -14.81 -5.98 -9.14
N LEU A 64 -14.02 -5.26 -8.33
CA LEU A 64 -14.38 -3.97 -7.77
C LEU A 64 -13.81 -2.80 -8.56
N LYS A 65 -13.22 -3.02 -9.75
CA LYS A 65 -12.53 -1.96 -10.50
C LYS A 65 -13.42 -0.78 -10.93
N ASN A 66 -14.73 -1.01 -10.99
CA ASN A 66 -15.73 -0.01 -11.37
C ASN A 66 -16.51 0.53 -10.15
N GLU A 67 -16.18 0.10 -8.93
CA GLU A 67 -16.79 0.65 -7.72
C GLU A 67 -16.15 2.00 -7.39
N GLU A 68 -16.89 2.83 -6.65
CA GLU A 68 -16.38 4.12 -6.18
C GLU A 68 -15.17 3.94 -5.27
N THR A 69 -14.23 4.88 -5.36
CA THR A 69 -12.93 4.79 -4.67
C THR A 69 -13.04 4.81 -3.13
N ASP A 70 -14.15 5.30 -2.61
CA ASP A 70 -14.50 5.38 -1.19
C ASP A 70 -15.56 4.33 -0.78
N SER A 71 -15.96 3.45 -1.71
CA SER A 71 -16.96 2.42 -1.41
C SER A 71 -16.49 1.49 -0.29
N GLN A 72 -17.41 1.14 0.61
CA GLN A 72 -17.12 0.24 1.72
C GLN A 72 -16.53 -1.10 1.24
N LYS A 73 -17.07 -1.66 0.15
CA LYS A 73 -16.59 -2.92 -0.43
C LYS A 73 -15.13 -2.83 -0.89
N LEU A 74 -14.75 -1.72 -1.55
CA LEU A 74 -13.38 -1.52 -1.97
C LEU A 74 -12.46 -1.36 -0.77
N GLN A 75 -12.87 -0.60 0.26
CA GLN A 75 -12.10 -0.45 1.49
C GLN A 75 -11.87 -1.78 2.21
N GLU A 76 -12.88 -2.64 2.31
CA GLU A 76 -12.76 -3.99 2.88
C GLU A 76 -11.80 -4.88 2.07
N ALA A 77 -11.86 -4.80 0.74
CA ALA A 77 -10.93 -5.51 -0.15
C ALA A 77 -9.49 -5.00 0.00
N MET A 78 -9.30 -3.68 0.14
CA MET A 78 -7.99 -3.07 0.40
C MET A 78 -7.41 -3.46 1.75
N GLN A 79 -8.24 -3.56 2.80
CA GLN A 79 -7.81 -4.09 4.10
C GLN A 79 -7.43 -5.56 4.01
N ARG A 80 -8.15 -6.37 3.23
CA ARG A 80 -7.77 -7.77 2.99
C ARG A 80 -6.43 -7.85 2.27
N TRP A 81 -6.23 -7.02 1.25
CA TRP A 81 -4.95 -6.93 0.54
C TRP A 81 -3.81 -6.52 1.48
N HIS A 82 -4.02 -5.51 2.33
CA HIS A 82 -3.02 -5.08 3.31
C HIS A 82 -2.68 -6.23 4.28
N ARG A 83 -3.69 -6.91 4.84
CA ARG A 83 -3.44 -8.10 5.70
C ARG A 83 -2.64 -9.18 4.98
N PHE A 84 -2.92 -9.43 3.69
CA PHE A 84 -2.16 -10.38 2.89
C PHE A 84 -0.68 -9.97 2.75
N ILE A 85 -0.38 -8.69 2.50
CA ILE A 85 1.01 -8.19 2.52
C ILE A 85 1.63 -8.35 3.92
N GLY A 86 0.83 -8.09 4.96
CA GLY A 86 1.18 -8.23 6.37
C GLY A 86 1.59 -9.64 6.81
N LEU A 87 1.22 -10.68 6.04
CA LEU A 87 1.59 -12.07 6.35
C LEU A 87 3.11 -12.30 6.27
N SER A 88 3.82 -11.50 5.48
CA SER A 88 5.27 -11.64 5.32
C SER A 88 6.08 -10.71 6.22
N TYR A 89 5.58 -9.50 6.48
CA TYR A 89 6.18 -8.49 7.36
C TYR A 89 5.17 -7.35 7.60
N GLU A 90 5.38 -6.52 8.62
CA GLU A 90 4.55 -5.33 8.85
C GLU A 90 4.95 -4.18 7.88
N PRO A 91 4.11 -3.83 6.89
CA PRO A 91 4.48 -2.85 5.88
C PRO A 91 4.25 -1.43 6.39
N SER A 92 5.22 -0.53 6.15
CA SER A 92 4.96 0.90 6.34
C SER A 92 4.02 1.42 5.26
N LEU A 93 3.36 2.55 5.53
CA LEU A 93 2.54 3.26 4.53
C LEU A 93 3.33 3.55 3.23
N GLU A 94 4.63 3.81 3.36
CA GLU A 94 5.53 4.02 2.23
C GLU A 94 5.73 2.76 1.39
N ILE A 95 5.88 1.60 2.03
CA ILE A 95 5.97 0.31 1.34
C ILE A 95 4.68 0.02 0.59
N LEU A 96 3.52 0.15 1.26
CA LEU A 96 2.21 -0.06 0.64
C LEU A 96 2.07 0.82 -0.60
N ARG A 97 2.43 2.11 -0.48
CA ARG A 97 2.42 3.04 -1.60
C ARG A 97 3.40 2.63 -2.70
N GLY A 98 4.60 2.16 -2.34
CA GLY A 98 5.60 1.65 -3.27
C GLY A 98 5.09 0.49 -4.13
N LEU A 99 4.34 -0.44 -3.53
CA LEU A 99 3.73 -1.58 -4.23
C LEU A 99 2.79 -1.13 -5.36
N SER A 100 2.09 0.00 -5.19
CA SER A 100 1.24 0.57 -6.25
C SER A 100 2.02 0.88 -7.54
N TYR A 101 3.25 1.41 -7.41
CA TYR A 101 4.13 1.69 -8.54
C TYR A 101 4.71 0.40 -9.12
N VAL A 102 5.10 -0.55 -8.27
CA VAL A 102 5.61 -1.86 -8.72
C VAL A 102 4.57 -2.57 -9.57
N TYR A 103 3.31 -2.66 -9.10
CA TYR A 103 2.23 -3.32 -9.84
C TYR A 103 1.95 -2.67 -11.20
N ARG A 104 2.08 -1.35 -11.29
CA ARG A 104 1.82 -0.59 -12.52
C ARG A 104 2.98 -0.62 -13.51
N ASP A 105 4.20 -0.41 -13.01
CA ASP A 105 5.37 -0.03 -13.82
C ASP A 105 6.34 -1.20 -14.04
N ASP A 106 6.38 -2.21 -13.16
CA ASP A 106 7.20 -3.42 -13.38
C ASP A 106 6.46 -4.40 -14.29
N GLU A 107 7.03 -4.69 -15.45
CA GLU A 107 6.42 -5.54 -16.48
C GLU A 107 6.07 -6.95 -15.97
N ARG A 108 6.84 -7.51 -15.03
CA ARG A 108 6.60 -8.85 -14.49
C ARG A 108 5.32 -8.86 -13.67
N PHE A 109 5.18 -7.89 -12.76
CA PHE A 109 3.98 -7.75 -11.94
C PHE A 109 2.78 -7.32 -12.78
N ARG A 110 2.97 -6.36 -13.68
CA ARG A 110 1.91 -5.91 -14.58
C ARG A 110 1.34 -7.07 -15.39
N LYS A 111 2.19 -7.89 -16.03
CA LYS A 111 1.76 -9.07 -16.79
C LYS A 111 1.00 -10.07 -15.93
N ASN A 112 1.47 -10.33 -14.71
CA ASN A 112 0.80 -11.25 -13.79
C ASN A 112 -0.57 -10.72 -13.34
N LEU A 113 -0.71 -9.41 -13.12
CA LEU A 113 -1.98 -8.82 -12.69
C LEU A 113 -2.97 -8.70 -13.86
N SER A 114 -2.47 -8.39 -15.05
CA SER A 114 -3.28 -8.33 -16.27
C SER A 114 -3.94 -9.66 -16.65
N GLN A 115 -3.54 -10.79 -16.05
CA GLN A 115 -4.22 -12.07 -16.21
C GLN A 115 -5.62 -12.11 -15.57
N PHE A 116 -5.86 -11.28 -14.54
CA PHE A 116 -7.15 -11.19 -13.85
C PHE A 116 -8.05 -10.18 -14.54
N ASP A 117 -7.49 -9.01 -14.88
CA ASP A 117 -8.14 -7.98 -15.69
C ASP A 117 -7.06 -7.06 -16.28
N PRO A 118 -7.12 -6.70 -17.58
CA PRO A 118 -6.09 -5.87 -18.23
C PRO A 118 -5.84 -4.52 -17.54
N ASP A 119 -6.87 -3.92 -16.95
CA ASP A 119 -6.82 -2.61 -16.32
C ASP A 119 -6.46 -2.69 -14.82
N LEU A 120 -6.38 -3.91 -14.27
CA LEU A 120 -6.10 -4.12 -12.84
C LEU A 120 -4.82 -3.40 -12.36
N PRO A 121 -3.68 -3.44 -13.07
CA PRO A 121 -2.48 -2.73 -12.64
C PRO A 121 -2.69 -1.22 -12.41
N ASP A 122 -3.40 -0.56 -13.35
CA ASP A 122 -3.64 0.88 -13.30
C ASP A 122 -4.73 1.22 -12.27
N PHE A 123 -5.74 0.37 -12.14
CA PHE A 123 -6.73 0.47 -11.08
C PHE A 123 -6.09 0.37 -9.69
N LEU A 124 -5.25 -0.65 -9.46
CA LEU A 124 -4.56 -0.84 -8.18
C LEU A 124 -3.65 0.33 -7.84
N PHE A 125 -3.05 0.97 -8.83
CA PHE A 125 -2.29 2.20 -8.61
C PHE A 125 -3.15 3.26 -7.89
N GLY A 126 -4.37 3.52 -8.40
CA GLY A 126 -5.30 4.47 -7.78
C GLY A 126 -5.80 3.99 -6.41
N ALA A 127 -6.30 2.76 -6.35
CA ALA A 127 -6.92 2.20 -5.14
C ALA A 127 -5.95 2.14 -3.95
N ILE A 128 -4.70 1.69 -4.18
CA ILE A 128 -3.68 1.65 -3.13
C ILE A 128 -3.30 3.05 -2.66
N ASN A 129 -3.11 4.01 -3.57
CA ASN A 129 -2.75 5.37 -3.16
C ASN A 129 -3.87 6.02 -2.33
N ASN A 130 -5.14 5.83 -2.71
CA ASN A 130 -6.27 6.33 -1.93
C ASN A 130 -6.33 5.67 -0.54
N TYR A 131 -6.21 4.34 -0.48
CA TYR A 131 -6.18 3.61 0.79
C TYR A 131 -5.07 4.09 1.73
N VAL A 132 -3.86 4.31 1.20
CA VAL A 132 -2.74 4.83 1.99
C VAL A 132 -2.99 6.28 2.42
N ASP A 133 -3.58 7.12 1.57
CA ASP A 133 -3.97 8.49 1.95
C ASP A 133 -4.97 8.49 3.12
N SER A 134 -5.96 7.60 3.11
CA SER A 134 -6.91 7.43 4.22
C SER A 134 -6.22 6.99 5.52
N LEU A 135 -5.27 6.05 5.45
CA LEU A 135 -4.50 5.62 6.62
C LEU A 135 -3.61 6.75 7.18
N GLU A 136 -2.97 7.54 6.31
CA GLU A 136 -2.20 8.71 6.71
C GLU A 136 -3.08 9.74 7.43
N GLU A 137 -4.30 9.97 6.94
CA GLU A 137 -5.25 10.90 7.55
C GLU A 137 -5.69 10.45 8.94
N ILE A 138 -6.06 9.17 9.10
CA ILE A 138 -6.41 8.58 10.40
C ILE A 138 -5.25 8.73 11.39
N TRP A 139 -4.04 8.34 10.99
CA TRP A 139 -2.86 8.46 11.85
C TRP A 139 -2.60 9.90 12.28
N LEU A 140 -2.73 10.87 11.37
CA LEU A 140 -2.57 12.29 11.70
C LEU A 140 -3.63 12.78 12.68
N GLN A 141 -4.89 12.35 12.52
CA GLN A 141 -5.97 12.72 13.42
C GLN A 141 -5.73 12.18 14.83
N GLU A 142 -5.27 10.93 14.97
CA GLU A 142 -4.88 10.34 16.25
C GLU A 142 -3.76 11.13 16.94
N GLN A 143 -2.74 11.54 16.18
CA GLN A 143 -1.67 12.38 16.72
C GLN A 143 -2.18 13.75 17.18
N VAL A 144 -3.09 14.37 16.44
CA VAL A 144 -3.71 15.65 16.83
C VAL A 144 -4.50 15.49 18.14
N ASN A 145 -5.38 14.49 18.22
CA ASN A 145 -6.18 14.22 19.43
C ASN A 145 -5.28 14.01 20.65
N THR A 146 -4.21 13.24 20.50
CA THR A 146 -3.23 12.97 21.58
C THR A 146 -2.54 14.25 22.07
N LEU A 147 -2.31 15.22 21.19
CA LEU A 147 -1.71 16.51 21.55
C LEU A 147 -2.72 17.44 22.23
N GLU A 148 -4.00 17.39 21.84
CA GLU A 148 -5.08 18.19 22.43
C GLU A 148 -5.49 17.70 23.82
N GLU A 149 -5.47 16.39 24.08
CA GLU A 149 -5.77 15.80 25.40
C GLU A 149 -4.68 16.04 26.46
N LYS A 150 -3.48 16.46 26.04
CA LYS A 150 -2.35 16.77 26.93
C LYS A 150 -2.36 18.22 27.45
N HIS A 151 -3.45 18.96 27.22
CA HIS A 151 -3.65 20.35 27.66
C HIS A 151 -4.87 20.49 28.57
#